data_AF-A0A2D1CLS7-F1
#
_entry.id   AF-A0A2D1CLS7-F1
#
_cell.length_a   1.000
_cell.length_b   1.000
_cell.length_c   1.000
_cell.angle_alpha   90.00
_cell.angle_beta   90.00
_cell.angle_gamma   90.00
#
_symmetry.space_group_name_H-M   'P 1'
#
loop_
_entity.id
_entity.type
_entity.pdbx_description
1 polymer ?
#
loop_
_entity_poly.entity_id
_entity_poly.type
_entity_poly.pdbx_seq_one_letter_code
_entity_poly.pdbx_strand_id
1 'polypeptide(L)'
;FVPTNENMIVFKKNSGLLLLILPHILLGNTLYPPCLRLIIMALKKVTGREECSYLLKNFKEMGYGHLLPALHCWLLIVTVFGFILIQFIMFCSMEWNSKIMEGLNLYQKLVASLFQVTNARHTGESVFDLSTISSAILVLFVVMMYLPPYTTFLPTRDNKNDAKRDEKSLVECLVFSQLSYLVIYIILICITESQSLKEDPLNFNVLNITLEVISAYGNVGFSTGYSCARQLKPDAMCKDSWVAFSGRWSTKGKFILIMV
;
A
#
# COMPACT_ATOMS: atom_id res chain seq x y z
N PHE A 1 4.38 -12.92 -3.29
CA PHE A 1 3.52 -13.91 -2.59
C PHE A 1 4.40 -14.86 -1.83
N VAL A 2 4.25 -14.88 -0.51
CA VAL A 2 4.98 -15.77 0.39
C VAL A 2 4.24 -17.11 0.44
N PRO A 3 4.93 -18.26 0.42
CA PRO A 3 4.27 -19.58 0.44
C PRO A 3 3.63 -19.93 1.79
N THR A 4 3.83 -19.10 2.83
CA THR A 4 3.24 -19.28 4.15
C THR A 4 1.85 -18.63 4.21
N ASN A 5 0.90 -19.31 4.86
CA ASN A 5 -0.46 -18.78 5.05
C ASN A 5 -0.48 -17.53 5.95
N GLU A 6 0.49 -17.41 6.85
CA GLU A 6 0.61 -16.29 7.81
C GLU A 6 1.45 -15.12 7.28
N ASN A 7 1.70 -15.06 5.97
CA ASN A 7 2.53 -14.04 5.34
C ASN A 7 3.92 -13.95 6.01
N MET A 8 4.46 -12.74 6.22
CA MET A 8 5.78 -12.52 6.83
C MET A 8 5.76 -12.50 8.37
N ILE A 9 4.63 -12.79 9.03
CA ILE A 9 4.49 -12.74 10.49
C ILE A 9 5.45 -13.72 11.18
N VAL A 10 5.61 -14.92 10.62
CA VAL A 10 6.53 -15.96 11.13
C VAL A 10 7.98 -15.47 11.15
N PHE A 11 8.35 -14.59 10.22
CA PHE A 11 9.69 -14.06 10.06
C PHE A 11 9.95 -12.77 10.84
N LYS A 12 9.02 -12.31 11.69
CA LYS A 12 9.15 -11.05 12.45
C LYS A 12 10.42 -10.95 13.30
N LYS A 13 10.97 -12.08 13.75
CA LYS A 13 12.22 -12.15 14.52
C LYS A 13 13.49 -12.15 13.65
N ASN A 14 13.37 -12.51 12.37
CA ASN A 14 14.48 -12.61 11.43
C ASN A 14 14.70 -11.29 10.70
N SER A 15 15.33 -10.34 11.38
CA SER A 15 15.62 -9.00 10.82
C SER A 15 16.48 -9.03 9.56
N GLY A 16 17.36 -10.04 9.39
CA GLY A 16 18.19 -10.18 8.21
C GLY A 16 17.36 -10.39 6.94
N LEU A 17 16.34 -11.26 7.02
CA LEU A 17 15.43 -11.49 5.89
C LEU A 17 14.63 -10.23 5.55
N LEU A 18 14.10 -9.54 6.56
CA LEU A 18 13.32 -8.31 6.36
C LEU A 18 14.16 -7.21 5.68
N LEU A 19 15.41 -7.04 6.10
CA LEU A 19 16.33 -6.07 5.51
C LEU A 19 16.78 -6.43 4.09
N LEU A 20 16.80 -7.73 3.73
CA LEU A 20 17.12 -8.15 2.38
C LEU A 20 15.96 -7.86 1.41
N ILE A 21 14.73 -8.08 1.85
CA ILE A 21 13.52 -7.89 1.04
C ILE A 21 13.19 -6.38 0.91
N LEU A 22 13.44 -5.58 1.95
CA LEU A 22 13.08 -4.16 2.00
C LEU A 22 13.58 -3.33 0.79
N PRO A 23 14.85 -3.40 0.36
CA PRO A 23 15.31 -2.71 -0.85
C PRO A 23 14.58 -3.18 -2.10
N HIS A 24 14.34 -4.48 -2.26
CA HIS A 24 13.68 -5.03 -3.44
C HIS A 24 12.26 -4.49 -3.60
N ILE A 25 11.54 -4.32 -2.49
CA ILE A 25 10.21 -3.70 -2.46
C ILE A 25 10.25 -2.27 -3.00
N LEU A 26 11.21 -1.47 -2.53
CA LEU A 26 11.34 -0.08 -2.97
C LEU A 26 11.74 0.00 -4.45
N LEU A 27 12.73 -0.78 -4.86
CA LEU A 27 13.27 -0.80 -6.23
C LEU A 27 12.25 -1.29 -7.25
N GLY A 28 11.41 -2.26 -6.86
CA GLY A 28 10.45 -2.91 -7.76
C GLY A 28 9.24 -2.06 -8.12
N ASN A 29 8.91 -1.03 -7.33
CA ASN A 29 7.71 -0.22 -7.55
C ASN A 29 7.94 1.28 -7.36
N THR A 30 7.94 1.77 -6.13
CA THR A 30 7.97 3.22 -5.83
C THR A 30 9.22 3.92 -6.35
N LEU A 31 10.38 3.28 -6.27
CA LEU A 31 11.66 3.79 -6.76
C LEU A 31 12.09 3.17 -8.09
N TYR A 32 11.17 2.51 -8.82
CA TYR A 32 11.49 1.96 -10.13
C TYR A 32 12.03 3.02 -11.12
N PRO A 33 11.40 4.21 -11.29
CA PRO A 33 11.88 5.22 -12.24
C PRO A 33 13.30 5.76 -11.94
N PRO A 34 13.64 6.16 -10.70
CA PRO A 34 15.01 6.53 -10.36
C PRO A 34 16.02 5.40 -10.59
N CYS A 35 15.68 4.18 -10.22
CA CYS A 35 16.60 3.04 -10.31
C CYS A 35 16.85 2.63 -11.75
N LEU A 36 15.82 2.62 -12.59
CA LEU A 36 15.97 2.43 -14.03
C LEU A 36 16.92 3.47 -14.63
N ARG A 37 16.77 4.74 -14.25
CA ARG A 37 17.65 5.82 -14.72
C ARG A 37 19.10 5.61 -14.29
N LEU A 38 19.34 5.20 -13.03
CA LEU A 38 20.67 4.87 -12.53
C LEU A 38 21.29 3.68 -13.28
N ILE A 39 20.52 2.65 -13.58
CA ILE A 39 20.97 1.49 -14.37
C ILE A 39 21.40 1.94 -15.78
N ILE A 40 20.60 2.76 -16.46
CA ILE A 40 20.96 3.28 -17.79
C ILE A 40 22.23 4.14 -17.73
N MET A 41 22.39 4.95 -16.67
CA MET A 41 23.62 5.73 -16.46
C MET A 41 24.84 4.83 -16.21
N ALA A 42 24.69 3.76 -15.43
CA ALA A 42 25.75 2.79 -15.19
C ALA A 42 26.12 2.05 -16.49
N LEU A 43 25.13 1.60 -17.26
CA LEU A 43 25.34 0.97 -18.57
C LEU A 43 26.04 1.91 -19.54
N LYS A 44 25.69 3.19 -19.57
CA LYS A 44 26.41 4.21 -20.36
C LYS A 44 27.88 4.27 -19.98
N LYS A 45 28.19 4.26 -18.67
CA LYS A 45 29.57 4.34 -18.17
C LYS A 45 30.38 3.08 -18.48
N VAL A 46 29.75 1.91 -18.48
CA VAL A 46 30.41 0.61 -18.73
C VAL A 46 30.58 0.33 -20.22
N THR A 47 29.54 0.57 -21.03
CA THR A 47 29.54 0.20 -22.46
C THR A 47 30.01 1.32 -23.38
N GLY A 48 29.98 2.58 -22.94
CA GLY A 48 30.36 3.73 -23.75
C GLY A 48 29.45 3.99 -24.96
N ARG A 49 28.32 3.28 -25.09
CA ARG A 49 27.42 3.39 -26.26
C ARG A 49 26.63 4.71 -26.23
N GLU A 50 26.57 5.37 -27.38
CA GLU A 50 25.80 6.61 -27.55
C GLU A 50 24.28 6.39 -27.42
N GLU A 51 23.81 5.17 -27.69
CA GLU A 51 22.41 4.75 -27.55
C GLU A 51 21.85 5.02 -26.13
N CYS A 52 22.63 4.74 -25.08
CA CYS A 52 22.22 5.01 -23.70
C CYS A 52 22.10 6.51 -23.44
N SER A 53 22.95 7.32 -24.08
CA SER A 53 22.88 8.78 -23.98
C SER A 53 21.70 9.35 -24.76
N TYR A 54 21.35 8.73 -25.89
CA TYR A 54 20.16 9.06 -26.67
C TYR A 54 18.88 8.77 -25.87
N LEU A 55 18.82 7.59 -25.24
CA LEU A 55 17.67 7.16 -24.43
C LEU A 55 17.38 8.07 -23.24
N LEU A 56 18.42 8.55 -22.54
CA LEU A 56 18.27 9.49 -21.42
C LEU A 56 17.87 10.91 -21.85
N LYS A 57 18.21 11.32 -23.08
CA LYS A 57 17.90 12.65 -23.63
C LYS A 57 16.50 12.69 -24.25
N ASN A 58 16.13 11.65 -25.02
CA ASN A 58 14.90 11.59 -25.80
C ASN A 58 13.81 10.75 -25.11
N PHE A 59 13.82 10.68 -23.77
CA PHE A 59 12.86 9.89 -22.99
C PHE A 59 11.39 10.22 -23.29
N LYS A 60 11.07 11.46 -23.69
CA LYS A 60 9.71 11.88 -24.09
C LYS A 60 9.27 11.26 -25.41
N GLU A 61 10.20 11.10 -26.36
CA GLU A 61 9.91 10.55 -27.69
C GLU A 61 9.84 9.02 -27.67
N MET A 62 10.55 8.39 -26.73
CA MET A 62 10.52 6.94 -26.51
C MET A 62 9.17 6.41 -26.01
N GLY A 63 8.28 7.29 -25.52
CA GLY A 63 6.93 6.91 -25.06
C GLY A 63 6.89 6.04 -23.79
N TYR A 64 8.03 5.78 -23.14
CA TYR A 64 8.09 4.93 -21.96
C TYR A 64 7.77 5.73 -20.68
N GLY A 65 6.54 5.57 -20.17
CA GLY A 65 6.00 6.37 -19.07
C GLY A 65 6.77 6.32 -17.74
N HIS A 66 7.60 5.29 -17.51
CA HIS A 66 8.42 5.18 -16.30
C HIS A 66 9.81 5.83 -16.44
N LEU A 67 10.21 6.31 -17.62
CA LEU A 67 11.49 7.01 -17.78
C LEU A 67 11.32 8.49 -17.49
N LEU A 68 11.44 8.85 -16.22
CA LEU A 68 11.21 10.23 -15.75
C LEU A 68 12.47 11.11 -15.86
N PRO A 69 12.30 12.45 -15.95
CA PRO A 69 13.41 13.40 -15.86
C PRO A 69 14.18 13.27 -14.55
N ALA A 70 15.48 13.62 -14.53
CA ALA A 70 16.34 13.51 -13.34
C ALA A 70 15.77 14.28 -12.13
N LEU A 71 15.21 15.47 -12.37
CA LEU A 71 14.60 16.29 -11.32
C LEU A 71 13.36 15.61 -10.72
N HIS A 72 12.49 15.02 -11.55
CA HIS A 72 11.34 14.26 -11.07
C HIS A 72 11.76 13.02 -10.29
N CYS A 73 12.77 12.27 -10.77
CA CYS A 73 13.31 11.12 -10.04
C CYS A 73 13.83 11.52 -8.65
N TRP A 74 14.55 12.65 -8.57
CA TRP A 74 15.09 13.14 -7.30
C TRP A 74 13.98 13.60 -6.35
N LEU A 75 12.98 14.34 -6.85
CA LEU A 75 11.81 14.73 -6.06
C LEU A 75 11.02 13.51 -5.56
N LEU A 76 10.84 12.50 -6.41
CA LEU A 76 10.18 11.26 -6.06
C LEU A 76 10.90 10.52 -4.93
N ILE A 77 12.24 10.45 -4.99
CA ILE A 77 13.05 9.86 -3.90
C ILE A 77 12.75 10.59 -2.59
N VAL A 78 12.78 11.92 -2.60
CA VAL A 78 12.54 12.74 -1.41
C VAL A 78 11.13 12.51 -0.85
N THR A 79 10.09 12.47 -1.69
CA THR A 79 8.71 12.24 -1.23
C THR A 79 8.50 10.81 -0.71
N VAL A 80 9.09 9.81 -1.37
CA VAL A 80 8.99 8.41 -0.95
C VAL A 80 9.61 8.21 0.43
N PHE A 81 10.84 8.68 0.64
CA PHE A 81 11.49 8.58 1.95
C PHE A 81 10.80 9.44 3.02
N GLY A 82 10.29 10.63 2.65
CA GLY A 82 9.50 11.47 3.55
C GLY A 82 8.25 10.76 4.07
N PHE A 83 7.50 10.08 3.19
CA PHE A 83 6.32 9.31 3.60
C PHE A 83 6.66 8.10 4.45
N ILE A 84 7.74 7.38 4.15
CA ILE A 84 8.19 6.26 4.99
C ILE A 84 8.57 6.77 6.37
N LEU A 85 9.28 7.90 6.45
CA LEU A 85 9.71 8.49 7.72
C LEU A 85 8.51 8.91 8.58
N ILE A 86 7.54 9.63 8.01
CA ILE A 86 6.34 10.07 8.73
C ILE A 86 5.56 8.86 9.26
N GLN A 87 5.32 7.85 8.41
CA GLN A 87 4.63 6.64 8.82
C GLN A 87 5.40 5.86 9.89
N PHE A 88 6.72 5.75 9.74
CA PHE A 88 7.57 5.06 10.69
C PHE A 88 7.52 5.70 12.08
N ILE A 89 7.55 7.03 12.14
CA ILE A 89 7.45 7.78 13.39
C ILE A 89 6.08 7.57 14.03
N MET A 90 4.99 7.71 13.27
CA MET A 90 3.63 7.49 13.77
C MET A 90 3.43 6.06 14.26
N PHE A 91 3.86 5.07 13.47
CA PHE A 91 3.76 3.65 13.80
C PHE A 91 4.54 3.32 15.08
N CYS A 92 5.80 3.73 15.17
CA CYS A 92 6.60 3.51 16.37
C CYS A 92 6.00 4.22 17.58
N SER A 93 5.50 5.45 17.45
CA SER A 93 4.89 6.19 18.56
C SER A 93 3.66 5.49 19.14
N MET A 94 2.80 4.95 18.28
CA MET A 94 1.53 4.35 18.70
C MET A 94 1.66 2.89 19.14
N GLU A 95 2.53 2.11 18.49
CA GLU A 95 2.59 0.65 18.69
C GLU A 95 3.74 0.18 19.59
N TRP A 96 4.62 1.07 20.08
CA TRP A 96 5.84 0.66 20.81
C TRP A 96 5.59 -0.28 22.01
N ASN A 97 4.50 0.02 22.72
CA ASN A 97 4.08 -0.67 23.94
C ASN A 97 2.88 -1.60 23.71
N SER A 98 2.50 -1.86 22.45
CA SER A 98 1.40 -2.76 22.14
C SER A 98 1.85 -4.23 22.17
N LYS A 99 0.89 -5.14 22.34
CA LYS A 99 1.12 -6.60 22.36
C LYS A 99 1.78 -7.11 21.07
N ILE A 100 1.66 -6.37 19.99
CA ILE A 100 2.19 -6.71 18.66
C ILE A 100 3.72 -6.74 18.67
N MET A 101 4.33 -5.80 19.40
CA MET A 101 5.78 -5.66 19.50
C MET A 101 6.36 -6.38 20.73
N GLU A 102 5.53 -7.08 21.49
CA GLU A 102 5.96 -7.81 22.69
C GLU A 102 6.88 -8.99 22.32
N GLY A 103 7.97 -9.15 23.08
CA GLY A 103 8.97 -10.20 22.84
C GLY A 103 9.96 -9.94 21.69
N LEU A 104 10.00 -8.72 21.13
CA LEU A 104 11.01 -8.29 20.15
C LEU A 104 12.07 -7.40 20.79
N ASN A 105 13.32 -7.60 20.40
CA ASN A 105 14.43 -6.70 20.76
C ASN A 105 14.26 -5.32 20.10
N LEU A 106 14.87 -4.28 20.65
CA LEU A 106 14.79 -2.91 20.13
C LEU A 106 15.15 -2.82 18.63
N TYR A 107 16.21 -3.51 18.22
CA TYR A 107 16.61 -3.61 16.81
C TYR A 107 15.55 -4.29 15.94
N GLN A 108 15.00 -5.42 16.41
CA GLN A 108 13.95 -6.15 15.69
C GLN A 108 12.68 -5.32 15.57
N LYS A 109 12.31 -4.59 16.63
CA LYS A 109 11.19 -3.65 16.65
C LYS A 109 11.33 -2.60 15.54
N LEU A 110 12.48 -1.94 15.48
CA LEU A 110 12.73 -0.89 14.47
C LEU A 110 12.71 -1.45 13.05
N VAL A 111 13.37 -2.59 12.80
CA VAL A 111 13.40 -3.21 11.47
C VAL A 111 12.00 -3.69 11.04
N ALA A 112 11.26 -4.34 11.93
CA ALA A 112 9.91 -4.82 11.65
C ALA A 112 8.94 -3.67 11.40
N SER A 113 9.00 -2.59 12.19
CA SER A 113 8.21 -1.37 11.97
C SER A 113 8.54 -0.73 10.63
N LEU A 114 9.83 -0.60 10.27
CA LEU A 114 10.26 -0.03 9.00
C LEU A 114 9.77 -0.88 7.81
N PHE A 115 9.85 -2.19 7.95
CA PHE A 115 9.33 -3.13 6.96
C PHE A 115 7.81 -3.00 6.80
N GLN A 116 7.05 -2.96 7.90
CA GLN A 116 5.60 -2.85 7.86
C GLN A 116 5.13 -1.57 7.16
N VAL A 117 5.71 -0.41 7.50
CA VAL A 117 5.30 0.88 6.90
C VAL A 117 5.74 1.01 5.44
N THR A 118 6.82 0.35 5.04
CA THR A 118 7.26 0.35 3.63
C THR A 118 6.33 -0.49 2.77
N ASN A 119 5.88 -1.64 3.28
CA ASN A 119 4.96 -2.55 2.58
C ASN A 119 3.54 -2.01 2.43
N ALA A 120 3.16 -0.98 3.20
CA ALA A 120 1.88 -0.30 3.05
C ALA A 120 1.68 0.30 1.66
N ARG A 121 2.77 0.51 0.89
CA ARG A 121 2.70 0.88 -0.53
C ARG A 121 2.99 -0.32 -1.43
N HIS A 122 1.91 -0.95 -1.90
CA HIS A 122 1.87 -1.85 -3.07
C HIS A 122 2.69 -3.15 -3.01
N THR A 123 2.88 -3.75 -1.83
CA THR A 123 3.53 -5.07 -1.72
C THR A 123 2.70 -6.09 -0.93
N GLY A 124 1.97 -5.65 0.10
CA GLY A 124 1.00 -6.50 0.79
C GLY A 124 1.60 -7.46 1.81
N GLU A 125 2.91 -7.43 1.99
CA GLU A 125 3.57 -8.25 3.01
C GLU A 125 3.42 -7.61 4.39
N SER A 126 2.75 -8.33 5.30
CA SER A 126 2.58 -7.92 6.69
C SER A 126 3.47 -8.75 7.61
N VAL A 127 4.21 -8.05 8.47
CA VAL A 127 4.99 -8.66 9.57
C VAL A 127 4.19 -8.68 10.87
N PHE A 128 3.19 -7.82 10.96
CA PHE A 128 2.28 -7.70 12.08
C PHE A 128 0.85 -8.00 11.65
N ASP A 129 0.06 -8.52 12.59
CA ASP A 129 -1.36 -8.72 12.39
C ASP A 129 -2.08 -7.37 12.38
N LEU A 130 -2.46 -6.91 11.19
CA LEU A 130 -3.16 -5.65 10.92
C LEU A 130 -4.44 -5.51 11.75
N SER A 131 -5.05 -6.62 12.11
CA SER A 131 -6.30 -6.66 12.85
C SER A 131 -6.12 -6.20 14.31
N THR A 132 -4.91 -6.31 14.86
CA THR A 132 -4.57 -5.90 16.25
C THR A 132 -3.99 -4.50 16.34
N ILE A 133 -3.63 -3.90 15.20
CA ILE A 133 -3.04 -2.56 15.11
C ILE A 133 -4.10 -1.50 15.42
N SER A 134 -3.67 -0.38 16.02
CA SER A 134 -4.56 0.74 16.31
C SER A 134 -5.24 1.30 15.06
N SER A 135 -6.52 1.67 15.19
CA SER A 135 -7.34 2.18 14.08
C SER A 135 -6.74 3.41 13.40
N ALA A 136 -6.00 4.25 14.12
CA ALA A 136 -5.35 5.43 13.54
C ALA A 136 -4.27 5.06 12.52
N ILE A 137 -3.49 4.01 12.78
CA ILE A 137 -2.49 3.50 11.85
C ILE A 137 -3.16 2.82 10.64
N LEU A 138 -4.29 2.14 10.85
CA LEU A 138 -5.07 1.58 9.74
C LEU A 138 -5.60 2.66 8.79
N VAL A 139 -6.09 3.77 9.34
CA VAL A 139 -6.49 4.95 8.53
C VAL A 139 -5.29 5.52 7.78
N LEU A 140 -4.13 5.61 8.41
CA LEU A 140 -2.89 6.05 7.76
C LEU A 140 -2.51 5.12 6.60
N PHE A 141 -2.60 3.79 6.79
CA PHE A 141 -2.35 2.82 5.73
C PHE A 141 -3.38 2.94 4.60
N VAL A 142 -4.66 3.15 4.91
CA VAL A 142 -5.69 3.40 3.89
C VAL A 142 -5.31 4.58 2.98
N VAL A 143 -4.89 5.71 3.55
CA VAL A 143 -4.44 6.87 2.76
C VAL A 143 -3.23 6.51 1.91
N MET A 144 -2.25 5.79 2.48
CA MET A 144 -1.00 5.46 1.80
C MET A 144 -1.19 4.41 0.69
N MET A 145 -2.14 3.49 0.83
CA MET A 145 -2.52 2.52 -0.20
C MET A 145 -3.28 3.17 -1.36
N TYR A 146 -4.04 4.23 -1.08
CA TYR A 146 -4.76 4.98 -2.10
C TYR A 146 -3.83 5.84 -2.97
N LEU A 147 -2.75 6.38 -2.39
CA LEU A 147 -1.80 7.23 -3.11
C LEU A 147 -1.05 6.43 -4.18
N PRO A 148 -1.01 6.89 -5.45
CA PRO A 148 -0.21 6.25 -6.50
C PRO A 148 1.28 6.12 -6.15
N PRO A 149 2.01 5.17 -6.75
CA PRO A 149 3.43 4.93 -6.43
C PRO A 149 4.34 6.12 -6.79
N TYR A 150 3.94 6.94 -7.77
CA TYR A 150 4.73 8.09 -8.28
C TYR A 150 4.26 9.46 -7.76
N THR A 151 3.51 9.51 -6.65
CA THR A 151 3.04 10.78 -6.09
C THR A 151 4.19 11.69 -5.69
N THR A 152 4.21 12.89 -6.27
CA THR A 152 5.17 13.94 -5.95
C THR A 152 4.40 15.19 -5.50
N PHE A 153 4.66 15.66 -4.28
CA PHE A 153 3.98 16.83 -3.70
C PHE A 153 4.72 18.15 -3.94
N LEU A 154 5.95 18.09 -4.45
CA LEU A 154 6.67 19.30 -4.86
C LEU A 154 6.21 19.73 -6.26
N PRO A 155 5.88 21.01 -6.46
CA PRO A 155 5.42 21.51 -7.75
C PRO A 155 6.57 21.40 -8.74
N THR A 156 6.41 20.53 -9.73
CA THR A 156 7.24 20.58 -10.91
C THR A 156 6.50 21.45 -11.92
N ARG A 157 7.09 22.60 -12.28
CA ARG A 157 6.57 23.49 -13.32
C ARG A 157 6.56 22.76 -14.67
N ASP A 158 5.47 22.06 -14.97
CA ASP A 158 5.18 21.58 -16.32
C ASP A 158 4.26 22.62 -17.00
N ASN A 159 4.88 23.60 -17.67
CA ASN A 159 4.26 24.73 -18.38
C ASN A 159 3.21 24.34 -19.47
N LYS A 160 2.84 23.07 -19.63
CA LYS A 160 1.90 22.60 -20.67
C LYS A 160 0.54 22.13 -20.14
N ASN A 161 0.38 21.89 -18.84
CA ASN A 161 -0.89 21.38 -18.28
C ASN A 161 -1.73 22.43 -17.56
N ASP A 162 -1.16 23.60 -17.25
CA ASP A 162 -1.88 24.66 -16.53
C ASP A 162 -2.97 25.34 -17.38
N ALA A 163 -2.83 25.36 -18.71
CA ALA A 163 -3.79 26.01 -19.59
C ALA A 163 -5.06 25.19 -19.91
N LYS A 164 -5.16 23.92 -19.47
CA LYS A 164 -6.33 23.05 -19.72
C LYS A 164 -7.15 22.74 -18.46
N ARG A 165 -6.77 23.29 -17.30
CA ARG A 165 -7.39 22.95 -16.01
C ARG A 165 -8.46 23.94 -15.54
N ASP A 166 -8.52 25.12 -16.14
CA ASP A 166 -9.42 26.21 -15.71
C ASP A 166 -10.87 26.10 -16.22
N GLU A 167 -11.20 25.08 -17.01
CA GLU A 167 -12.54 24.92 -17.59
C GLU A 167 -13.09 23.49 -17.41
N LYS A 168 -12.98 22.94 -16.20
CA LYS A 168 -13.82 21.79 -15.81
C LYS A 168 -14.58 22.13 -14.54
N SER A 169 -15.91 22.06 -14.65
CA SER A 169 -16.83 22.22 -13.53
C SER A 169 -16.38 21.32 -12.36
N LEU A 170 -16.22 21.92 -11.18
CA LEU A 170 -15.87 21.21 -9.94
C LEU A 170 -16.81 20.02 -9.67
N VAL A 171 -18.04 20.08 -10.20
CA VAL A 171 -19.05 19.01 -10.10
C VAL A 171 -18.77 17.86 -11.07
N GLU A 172 -18.31 18.13 -12.31
CA GLU A 172 -17.86 17.07 -13.23
C GLU A 172 -16.58 16.38 -12.74
N CYS A 173 -15.70 17.12 -12.06
CA CYS A 173 -14.54 16.55 -11.38
C CYS A 173 -14.90 15.68 -10.18
N LEU A 174 -15.98 15.99 -9.46
CA LEU A 174 -16.42 15.26 -8.25
C LEU A 174 -17.25 14.01 -8.58
N VAL A 175 -18.14 14.09 -9.58
CA VAL A 175 -19.07 13.00 -9.92
C VAL A 175 -18.37 11.84 -10.66
N PHE A 176 -17.18 12.07 -11.24
CA PHE A 176 -16.35 11.04 -11.91
C PHE A 176 -14.92 10.90 -11.33
N SER A 177 -14.71 11.24 -10.05
CA SER A 177 -13.41 11.04 -9.39
C SER A 177 -13.20 9.58 -8.96
N GLN A 178 -11.95 9.10 -9.00
CA GLN A 178 -11.53 7.78 -8.47
C GLN A 178 -12.04 7.51 -7.05
N LEU A 179 -12.10 8.56 -6.22
CA LEU A 179 -12.64 8.48 -4.85
C LEU A 179 -14.14 8.17 -4.84
N SER A 180 -14.91 8.73 -5.76
CA SER A 180 -16.37 8.49 -5.85
C SER A 180 -16.65 7.02 -6.16
N TYR A 181 -15.91 6.44 -7.11
CA TYR A 181 -15.98 5.02 -7.44
C TYR A 181 -15.69 4.16 -6.20
N LEU A 182 -14.58 4.41 -5.49
CA LEU A 182 -14.24 3.66 -4.29
C LEU A 182 -15.33 3.72 -3.21
N VAL A 183 -15.89 4.91 -2.96
CA VAL A 183 -16.97 5.09 -2.00
C VAL A 183 -18.21 4.29 -2.41
N ILE A 184 -18.56 4.26 -3.70
CA ILE A 184 -19.68 3.46 -4.22
C ILE A 184 -19.45 1.96 -3.93
N TYR A 185 -18.25 1.43 -4.20
CA TYR A 185 -17.94 0.02 -3.93
C TYR A 185 -17.96 -0.32 -2.44
N ILE A 186 -17.44 0.57 -1.59
CA ILE A 186 -17.52 0.40 -0.13
C ILE A 186 -18.99 0.34 0.31
N ILE A 187 -19.84 1.23 -0.20
CA ILE A 187 -21.28 1.21 0.12
C ILE A 187 -21.93 -0.08 -0.37
N LEU A 188 -21.65 -0.53 -1.60
CA LEU A 188 -22.19 -1.77 -2.14
C LEU A 188 -21.80 -2.98 -1.29
N ILE A 189 -20.54 -3.09 -0.87
CA ILE A 189 -20.06 -4.17 -0.01
C ILE A 189 -20.72 -4.11 1.38
N CYS A 190 -20.85 -2.92 1.97
CA CYS A 190 -21.56 -2.73 3.23
C CYS A 190 -23.03 -3.17 3.14
N ILE A 191 -23.70 -2.96 2.00
CA ILE A 191 -25.07 -3.43 1.76
C ILE A 191 -25.11 -4.96 1.63
N THR A 192 -24.21 -5.56 0.84
CA THR A 192 -24.20 -7.01 0.63
C THR A 192 -23.83 -7.79 1.88
N GLU A 193 -22.90 -7.28 2.69
CA GLU A 193 -22.44 -7.90 3.94
C GLU A 193 -23.16 -7.32 5.18
N SER A 194 -24.31 -6.65 4.98
CA SER A 194 -25.05 -5.97 6.04
C SER A 194 -25.50 -6.88 7.18
N GLN A 195 -25.74 -8.17 6.90
CA GLN A 195 -26.06 -9.16 7.92
C GLN A 195 -24.83 -9.47 8.80
N SER A 196 -23.68 -9.72 8.18
CA SER A 196 -22.42 -10.00 8.88
C SER A 196 -21.94 -8.80 9.71
N LEU A 197 -22.16 -7.57 9.21
CA LEU A 197 -21.94 -6.32 9.97
C LEU A 197 -22.76 -6.23 11.26
N LYS A 198 -23.97 -6.81 11.29
CA LYS A 198 -24.84 -6.81 12.48
C LYS A 198 -24.50 -7.96 13.44
N GLU A 199 -24.13 -9.11 12.90
CA GLU A 199 -23.89 -10.33 13.68
C GLU A 199 -22.50 -10.35 14.32
N ASP A 200 -21.48 -9.85 13.62
CA ASP A 200 -20.08 -9.87 14.06
C ASP A 200 -19.38 -8.51 13.84
N PRO A 201 -19.78 -7.45 14.57
CA PRO A 201 -19.33 -6.08 14.33
C PRO A 201 -17.85 -5.81 14.66
N LEU A 202 -17.18 -6.72 15.37
CA LEU A 202 -15.76 -6.56 15.70
C LEU A 202 -14.86 -7.00 14.54
N ASN A 203 -15.23 -8.06 13.83
CA ASN A 203 -14.55 -8.46 12.60
C ASN A 203 -15.08 -7.67 11.38
N PHE A 204 -16.40 -7.63 11.23
CA PHE A 204 -17.07 -6.89 10.16
C PHE A 204 -17.39 -5.47 10.62
N ASN A 205 -16.47 -4.56 10.33
CA ASN A 205 -16.68 -3.14 10.52
C ASN A 205 -16.32 -2.36 9.25
N VAL A 206 -16.81 -1.12 9.16
CA VAL A 206 -16.63 -0.28 7.97
C VAL A 206 -15.16 0.02 7.71
N LEU A 207 -14.32 0.12 8.74
CA LEU A 207 -12.88 0.37 8.59
C LEU A 207 -12.16 -0.81 7.95
N ASN A 208 -12.44 -2.05 8.38
CA ASN A 208 -11.87 -3.27 7.82
C ASN A 208 -12.34 -3.48 6.37
N ILE A 209 -13.61 -3.21 6.09
CA ILE A 209 -14.14 -3.21 4.71
C ILE A 209 -13.42 -2.17 3.85
N THR A 210 -13.29 -0.94 4.35
CA THR A 210 -12.59 0.15 3.65
C THR A 210 -11.13 -0.21 3.36
N LEU A 211 -10.45 -0.80 4.35
CA LEU A 211 -9.08 -1.27 4.21
C LEU A 211 -8.98 -2.33 3.11
N GLU A 212 -9.86 -3.34 3.12
CA GLU A 212 -9.86 -4.42 2.13
C GLU A 212 -10.13 -3.89 0.70
N VAL A 213 -11.11 -3.01 0.54
CA VAL A 213 -11.48 -2.42 -0.77
C VAL A 213 -10.35 -1.56 -1.33
N ILE A 214 -9.76 -0.69 -0.49
CA ILE A 214 -8.67 0.19 -0.95
C ILE A 214 -7.39 -0.63 -1.19
N SER A 215 -7.18 -1.70 -0.42
CA SER A 215 -6.07 -2.61 -0.67
C SER A 215 -6.23 -3.37 -2.00
N ALA A 216 -7.46 -3.78 -2.34
CA ALA A 216 -7.77 -4.39 -3.63
C ALA A 216 -7.54 -3.40 -4.78
N TYR A 217 -8.13 -2.20 -4.69
CA TYR A 217 -7.95 -1.14 -5.70
C TYR A 217 -6.49 -0.77 -5.92
N GLY A 218 -5.74 -0.59 -4.84
CA GLY A 218 -4.32 -0.24 -4.88
C GLY A 218 -3.41 -1.42 -5.22
N ASN A 219 -3.94 -2.64 -5.43
CA ASN A 219 -3.19 -3.87 -5.57
C ASN A 219 -2.13 -4.04 -4.48
N VAL A 220 -2.47 -3.65 -3.25
CA VAL A 220 -1.54 -3.70 -2.13
C VAL A 220 -1.54 -5.09 -1.53
N GLY A 221 -2.69 -5.64 -1.14
CA GLY A 221 -2.79 -6.99 -0.55
C GLY A 221 -2.69 -7.03 0.97
N PHE A 222 -2.84 -5.89 1.64
CA PHE A 222 -3.10 -5.85 3.08
C PHE A 222 -4.51 -6.29 3.39
N SER A 223 -4.63 -7.10 4.44
CA SER A 223 -5.91 -7.54 4.97
C SER A 223 -5.81 -7.69 6.47
N THR A 224 -6.88 -7.34 7.18
CA THR A 224 -7.03 -7.60 8.61
C THR A 224 -7.34 -9.06 8.91
N GLY A 225 -7.60 -9.90 7.90
CA GLY A 225 -8.02 -11.28 8.14
C GLY A 225 -9.31 -11.38 8.96
N TYR A 226 -9.55 -12.55 9.55
CA TYR A 226 -10.72 -12.85 10.36
C TYR A 226 -10.33 -13.67 11.59
N SER A 227 -10.89 -13.33 12.76
CA SER A 227 -10.64 -14.11 13.99
C SER A 227 -11.93 -14.43 14.75
N CYS A 228 -12.16 -15.72 15.01
CA CYS A 228 -13.23 -16.25 15.83
C CYS A 228 -13.20 -15.72 17.27
N ALA A 229 -12.00 -15.46 17.80
CA ALA A 229 -11.82 -14.91 19.15
C ALA A 229 -12.43 -13.50 19.32
N ARG A 230 -12.74 -12.82 18.21
CA ARG A 230 -13.35 -11.48 18.20
C ARG A 230 -14.86 -11.49 18.06
N GLN A 231 -15.48 -12.66 17.91
CA GLN A 231 -16.93 -12.73 17.83
C GLN A 231 -17.56 -12.34 19.18
N LEU A 232 -18.56 -11.46 19.14
CA LEU A 232 -19.36 -11.14 20.33
C LEU A 232 -20.24 -12.32 20.77
N LYS A 233 -20.71 -13.11 19.80
CA LYS A 233 -21.48 -14.34 20.03
C LYS A 233 -20.63 -15.51 19.53
N PRO A 234 -19.99 -16.27 20.44
CA PRO A 234 -19.09 -17.33 20.04
C PRO A 234 -19.89 -18.44 19.36
N ASP A 235 -19.58 -18.71 18.08
CA ASP A 235 -20.05 -19.89 17.39
C ASP A 235 -19.09 -21.05 17.66
N ALA A 236 -19.61 -22.13 18.24
CA ALA A 236 -18.83 -23.33 18.57
C ALA A 236 -18.24 -24.02 17.32
N MET A 237 -18.74 -23.71 16.12
CA MET A 237 -18.23 -24.22 14.85
C MET A 237 -17.22 -23.28 14.18
N CYS A 238 -16.95 -22.10 14.75
CA CYS A 238 -15.99 -21.15 14.19
C CYS A 238 -14.56 -21.68 14.28
N LYS A 239 -13.87 -21.71 13.14
CA LYS A 239 -12.45 -22.06 13.07
C LYS A 239 -11.67 -20.88 12.52
N ASP A 240 -10.63 -20.48 13.24
CA ASP A 240 -9.66 -19.50 12.75
C ASP A 240 -9.00 -20.06 11.50
N SER A 241 -9.08 -19.31 10.41
CA SER A 241 -8.45 -19.65 9.15
C SER A 241 -7.63 -18.45 8.70
N TRP A 242 -6.41 -18.72 8.26
CA TRP A 242 -5.47 -17.72 7.75
C TRP A 242 -5.84 -17.34 6.31
N VAL A 243 -7.02 -16.75 6.17
CA VAL A 243 -7.54 -16.20 4.92
C VAL A 243 -7.65 -14.69 5.05
N ALA A 244 -7.56 -13.99 3.93
CA ALA A 244 -7.91 -12.58 3.87
C ALA A 244 -9.34 -12.36 4.41
N PHE A 245 -9.60 -11.17 4.93
CA PHE A 245 -10.89 -10.79 5.48
C PHE A 245 -12.02 -11.02 4.46
N SER A 246 -11.79 -10.65 3.20
CA SER A 246 -12.69 -10.93 2.07
C SER A 246 -12.97 -12.43 1.83
N GLY A 247 -12.13 -13.33 2.33
CA GLY A 247 -12.34 -14.77 2.29
C GLY A 247 -13.60 -15.23 3.02
N ARG A 248 -14.04 -14.49 4.05
CA ARG A 248 -15.25 -14.77 4.82
C ARG A 248 -16.51 -14.06 4.29
N TRP A 249 -16.38 -13.22 3.27
CA TRP A 249 -17.51 -12.51 2.69
C TRP A 249 -18.41 -13.44 1.87
N SER A 250 -19.64 -13.00 1.64
CA SER A 250 -20.58 -13.67 0.73
C SER A 250 -20.01 -13.75 -0.69
N THR A 251 -20.52 -14.70 -1.48
CA THR A 251 -20.15 -14.82 -2.91
C THR A 251 -20.42 -13.53 -3.68
N LYS A 252 -21.50 -12.80 -3.34
CA LYS A 252 -21.83 -11.51 -3.95
C LYS A 252 -20.79 -10.44 -3.61
N GLY A 253 -20.40 -10.33 -2.34
CA GLY A 253 -19.37 -9.40 -1.89
C GLY A 253 -18.02 -9.66 -2.58
N LYS A 254 -17.64 -10.94 -2.74
CA LYS A 254 -16.42 -11.33 -3.46
C LYS A 254 -16.44 -10.92 -4.94
N PHE A 255 -17.56 -11.10 -5.64
CA PHE A 255 -17.68 -10.63 -7.02
C PHE A 255 -17.56 -9.11 -7.15
N ILE A 256 -18.14 -8.37 -6.21
CA ILE A 256 -18.01 -6.91 -6.15
C ILE A 256 -16.54 -6.52 -5.95
N LEU A 257 -15.83 -7.18 -5.03
CA LEU A 257 -14.41 -6.91 -4.78
C LEU A 257 -13.50 -7.21 -5.98
N ILE A 258 -13.81 -8.23 -6.79
CA ILE A 258 -13.07 -8.53 -8.03
C ILE A 258 -13.23 -7.42 -9.08
N MET A 259 -14.34 -6.66 -9.04
CA MET A 259 -14.61 -5.54 -9.95
C MET A 259 -14.02 -4.20 -9.50
N VAL A 260 -13.56 -4.10 -8.24
CA VAL A 260 -12.90 -2.91 -7.68
C VAL A 260 -11.55 -2.70 -8.35
#